data_AF-A0A426X037-F1
#
_entry.id   AF-A0A426X037-F1
#
_cell.length_a   1.000
_cell.length_b   1.000
_cell.length_c   1.000
_cell.angle_alpha   90.00
_cell.angle_beta   90.00
_cell.angle_gamma   90.00
#
_symmetry.space_group_name_H-M   'P 1'
#
loop_
_entity.id
_entity.type
_entity.pdbx_description
1 polymer ?
#
loop_
_entity_poly.entity_id
_entity_poly.type
_entity_poly.pdbx_seq_one_letter_code
_entity_poly.pdbx_strand_id
1 'polypeptide(L)'
;MGNVTSSVAARFAFFPPEPATYEVFREGGAEGRLCLSGLSPDRNVAVHLVETKAGNRVVATFWRHPLARFTLLYSHGNAADLGQMLDLFFELRAHLRVNIMR
;
A
#
# COMPACT_ATOMS: atom_id res chain seq x y z
N MET A 1 -27.97 -20.98 2.07
CA MET A 1 -28.66 -19.85 1.41
C MET A 1 -28.21 -18.58 2.14
N GLY A 2 -27.34 -17.75 1.55
CA GLY A 2 -26.78 -16.57 2.25
C GLY A 2 -25.56 -15.89 1.65
N ASN A 3 -25.16 -16.20 0.40
CA ASN A 3 -23.94 -15.66 -0.23
C ASN A 3 -24.25 -14.58 -1.28
N VAL A 4 -25.15 -13.64 -0.95
CA VAL A 4 -25.52 -12.53 -1.83
C VAL A 4 -25.30 -11.19 -1.14
N THR A 5 -24.12 -10.99 -0.56
CA THR A 5 -23.59 -9.63 -0.43
C THR A 5 -23.13 -9.21 -1.82
N SER A 6 -24.08 -8.61 -2.54
CA SER A 6 -24.04 -8.03 -3.88
C SER A 6 -22.63 -7.67 -4.41
N SER A 7 -22.32 -8.13 -5.63
CA SER A 7 -21.15 -7.71 -6.42
C SER A 7 -21.02 -6.18 -6.56
N VAL A 8 -22.14 -5.46 -6.38
CA VAL A 8 -22.19 -4.00 -6.32
C VAL A 8 -21.55 -3.48 -5.05
N ALA A 9 -21.86 -4.05 -3.87
CA ALA A 9 -21.24 -3.63 -2.60
C ALA A 9 -19.73 -3.88 -2.60
N ALA A 10 -19.27 -4.98 -3.21
CA ALA A 10 -17.86 -5.22 -3.44
C ALA A 10 -17.26 -4.07 -4.28
N ARG A 11 -17.80 -3.80 -5.48
CA ARG A 11 -17.32 -2.71 -6.34
C ARG A 11 -17.31 -1.34 -5.67
N PHE A 12 -18.32 -1.03 -4.84
CA PHE A 12 -18.39 0.23 -4.08
C PHE A 12 -17.41 0.31 -2.91
N ALA A 13 -17.06 -0.82 -2.28
CA ALA A 13 -16.07 -0.84 -1.21
C ALA A 13 -14.61 -0.72 -1.72
N PHE A 14 -14.38 -0.82 -3.04
CA PHE A 14 -13.06 -0.75 -3.68
C PHE A 14 -12.77 0.59 -4.36
N PHE A 15 -13.58 1.62 -4.16
CA PHE A 15 -13.22 2.94 -4.66
C PHE A 15 -12.24 3.59 -3.66
N PRO A 16 -10.94 3.72 -3.99
CA PRO A 16 -10.14 4.76 -3.35
C PRO A 16 -10.87 6.09 -3.54
N PRO A 17 -10.73 7.06 -2.61
CA PRO A 17 -11.34 8.37 -2.78
C PRO A 17 -11.03 8.89 -4.19
N GLU A 18 -12.01 9.54 -4.82
CA GLU A 18 -11.80 10.15 -6.14
C GLU A 18 -11.52 11.65 -5.97
N PRO A 19 -10.36 12.15 -6.42
CA PRO A 19 -9.20 11.42 -6.96
C PRO A 19 -8.37 10.74 -5.85
N ALA A 20 -7.71 9.62 -6.19
CA ALA A 20 -6.84 8.93 -5.25
C ALA A 20 -5.72 9.88 -4.82
N THR A 21 -5.37 9.87 -3.53
CA THR A 21 -4.35 10.80 -3.04
C THR A 21 -2.92 10.31 -3.28
N TYR A 22 -2.80 9.16 -3.96
CA TYR A 22 -1.53 8.56 -4.36
C TYR A 22 -1.52 8.14 -5.83
N GLU A 23 -0.33 8.14 -6.42
CA GLU A 23 -0.01 7.63 -7.75
C GLU A 23 1.15 6.64 -7.65
N VAL A 24 1.06 5.52 -8.38
CA VAL A 24 2.17 4.58 -8.54
C VAL A 24 2.77 4.75 -9.92
N PHE A 25 4.05 5.10 -9.98
CA PHE A 25 4.77 5.36 -11.23
C PHE A 25 6.11 4.65 -11.25
N ARG A 26 6.71 4.53 -12.44
CA ARG A 26 8.07 4.00 -12.61
C ARG A 26 9.04 5.14 -12.84
N GLU A 27 9.99 5.31 -11.93
CA GLU A 27 11.07 6.28 -12.08
C GLU A 27 12.16 5.72 -13.00
N GLY A 28 12.42 6.39 -14.14
CA GLY A 28 13.44 5.96 -15.11
C GLY A 28 12.94 5.11 -16.29
N GLY A 29 11.63 5.06 -16.55
CA GLY A 29 11.05 4.37 -17.70
C GLY A 29 10.61 2.93 -17.41
N ALA A 30 10.51 2.08 -18.45
CA ALA A 30 9.91 0.75 -18.36
C ALA A 30 10.60 -0.20 -17.34
N GLU A 31 11.92 -0.08 -17.18
CA GLU A 31 12.72 -0.85 -16.22
C GLU A 31 12.95 -0.10 -14.90
N GLY A 32 12.32 1.07 -14.76
CA GLY A 32 12.42 1.92 -13.60
C GLY A 32 11.86 1.31 -12.31
N ARG A 33 12.38 1.77 -11.17
CA ARG A 33 11.89 1.40 -9.85
C ARG A 33 10.46 1.90 -9.69
N LEU A 34 9.60 1.08 -9.09
CA LEU A 34 8.26 1.52 -8.70
C LEU A 34 8.37 2.51 -7.53
N CYS A 35 7.69 3.62 -7.68
CA CYS A 35 7.60 4.71 -6.72
C CYS A 35 6.13 5.01 -6.43
N LEU A 36 5.86 5.57 -5.25
CA LEU A 36 4.55 6.01 -4.81
C LEU A 36 4.63 7.52 -4.54
N SER A 37 3.69 8.31 -5.03
CA SER A 37 3.64 9.73 -4.71
C SER A 37 3.49 9.96 -3.21
N GLY A 38 4.10 11.01 -2.68
CA GLY A 38 4.15 11.27 -1.25
C GLY A 38 5.24 10.49 -0.50
N LEU A 39 5.88 9.50 -1.14
CA LEU A 39 7.10 8.89 -0.63
C LEU A 39 8.31 9.47 -1.33
N SER A 40 9.29 9.92 -0.53
CA SER A 40 10.61 10.16 -1.07
C SER A 40 11.18 8.83 -1.59
N PRO A 41 11.97 8.81 -2.67
CA PRO A 41 12.63 7.61 -3.19
C PRO A 41 13.64 6.96 -2.23
N ASP A 42 13.67 7.42 -0.97
CA ASP A 42 14.55 6.96 0.09
C ASP A 42 14.65 5.43 0.07
N ARG A 43 15.88 4.92 0.23
CA ARG A 43 16.23 3.49 0.14
C ARG A 43 15.43 2.63 1.12
N ASN A 44 14.81 3.26 2.11
CA ASN A 44 14.07 2.62 3.18
C ASN A 44 12.65 2.16 2.81
N VAL A 45 12.06 2.59 1.70
CA VAL A 45 10.74 2.09 1.26
C VAL A 45 10.82 1.45 -0.13
N ALA A 46 10.35 0.21 -0.25
CA ALA A 46 10.25 -0.50 -1.53
C ALA A 46 8.78 -0.64 -1.93
N VAL A 47 8.45 -0.26 -3.16
CA VAL A 47 7.10 -0.39 -3.72
C VAL A 47 7.08 -1.59 -4.67
N HIS A 48 6.05 -2.41 -4.55
CA HIS A 48 5.83 -3.62 -5.32
C HIS A 48 4.41 -3.63 -5.88
N LEU A 49 4.24 -4.25 -7.04
CA LEU A 49 2.92 -4.55 -7.61
C LEU A 49 2.74 -6.06 -7.60
N VAL A 50 1.83 -6.54 -6.76
CA VAL A 50 1.58 -7.97 -6.57
C VAL A 50 0.37 -8.38 -7.40
N GLU A 51 0.58 -9.33 -8.31
CA GLU A 51 -0.51 -9.94 -9.07
C GLU A 51 -1.13 -11.08 -8.27
N THR A 52 -2.44 -10.98 -8.05
CA THR A 52 -3.20 -12.03 -7.38
C THR A 52 -3.59 -13.12 -8.36
N LYS A 53 -3.90 -14.33 -7.86
CA LYS A 53 -4.41 -15.44 -8.70
C LYS A 53 -5.70 -15.09 -9.46
N ALA A 54 -6.46 -14.12 -8.97
CA ALA A 54 -7.69 -13.63 -9.59
C ALA A 54 -7.44 -12.56 -10.67
N GLY A 55 -6.18 -12.21 -10.97
CA GLY A 55 -5.80 -11.21 -11.96
C GLY A 55 -5.80 -9.76 -11.46
N ASN A 56 -6.14 -9.52 -10.19
CA ASN A 56 -6.06 -8.16 -9.61
C ASN A 56 -4.60 -7.80 -9.30
N ARG A 57 -4.28 -6.52 -9.48
CA ARG A 57 -2.98 -5.93 -9.11
C ARG A 57 -3.13 -5.15 -7.82
N VAL A 58 -2.34 -5.51 -6.81
CA VAL A 58 -2.35 -4.85 -5.50
C VAL A 58 -1.01 -4.16 -5.28
N VAL A 59 -1.05 -2.89 -4.89
CA VAL A 59 0.14 -2.14 -4.52
C VAL A 59 0.56 -2.58 -3.12
N ALA A 60 1.81 -3.00 -2.98
CA ALA A 60 2.41 -3.37 -1.71
C ALA A 60 3.62 -2.48 -1.43
N THR A 61 3.82 -2.09 -0.17
CA THR A 61 4.95 -1.25 0.25
C THR A 61 5.67 -1.87 1.43
N PHE A 62 6.99 -1.96 1.35
CA PHE A 62 7.84 -2.48 2.41
C PHE A 62 8.73 -1.38 2.97
N TRP A 63 8.51 -1.06 4.23
CA TRP A 63 9.15 0.03 4.95
C TRP A 63 10.16 -0.54 5.94
N ARG A 64 11.45 -0.30 5.69
CA ARG A 64 12.55 -0.83 6.51
C ARG A 64 12.94 0.15 7.59
N HIS A 65 13.05 -0.29 8.84
CA HIS A 65 13.62 0.49 9.93
C HIS A 65 15.00 -0.10 10.33
N PRO A 66 16.08 0.71 10.43
CA PRO A 66 17.43 0.20 10.67
C PRO A 66 17.59 -0.66 11.93
N LEU A 67 16.79 -0.39 12.96
CA LEU A 67 16.82 -1.09 14.25
C LEU A 67 15.67 -2.09 14.43
N ALA A 68 14.95 -2.44 13.36
CA ALA A 68 13.79 -3.31 13.47
C ALA A 68 14.18 -4.76 13.81
N ARG A 69 13.55 -5.27 14.87
CA ARG A 69 13.55 -6.71 15.20
C ARG A 69 12.31 -7.45 14.70
N PHE A 70 11.23 -6.71 14.45
CA PHE A 70 9.95 -7.27 14.04
C PHE A 70 9.43 -6.57 12.79
N THR A 71 8.58 -7.27 12.04
CA THR A 71 7.86 -6.75 10.87
C THR A 71 6.37 -6.81 11.15
N LEU A 72 5.69 -5.68 11.04
CA LEU A 72 4.24 -5.62 11.08
C LEU A 72 3.70 -5.84 9.67
N LEU A 73 2.92 -6.91 9.49
CA LEU A 73 2.07 -7.06 8.32
C LEU A 73 0.76 -6.33 8.60
N TYR A 74 0.50 -5.27 7.85
CA TYR A 74 -0.66 -4.43 8.04
C TYR A 74 -1.56 -4.49 6.81
N SER A 75 -2.84 -4.77 7.01
CA SER A 75 -3.89 -4.69 5.99
C SER A 75 -4.92 -3.64 6.40
N HIS A 76 -5.36 -2.81 5.46
CA HIS A 76 -6.51 -1.94 5.66
C HIS A 76 -7.74 -2.45 4.91
N GLY A 77 -8.92 -1.93 5.28
CA GLY A 77 -10.14 -2.13 4.51
C GLY A 77 -10.05 -1.45 3.14
N ASN A 78 -10.78 -1.96 2.16
CA ASN A 78 -10.67 -1.53 0.76
C ASN A 78 -11.05 -0.06 0.51
N ALA A 79 -11.83 0.55 1.40
CA ALA A 79 -12.26 1.95 1.32
C ALA A 79 -11.24 2.95 1.89
N ALA A 80 -10.08 2.48 2.37
CA ALA A 80 -9.02 3.34 2.87
C ALA A 80 -8.05 3.71 1.73
N ASP A 81 -7.63 4.97 1.72
CA ASP A 81 -6.66 5.50 0.76
C ASP A 81 -5.24 5.33 1.28
N LEU A 82 -4.38 4.67 0.49
CA LEU A 82 -2.99 4.42 0.88
C LEU A 82 -2.19 5.70 1.09
N GLY A 83 -2.44 6.75 0.28
CA GLY A 83 -1.79 8.05 0.39
C GLY A 83 -2.10 8.75 1.72
N GLN A 84 -3.35 8.68 2.17
CA GLN A 84 -3.77 9.20 3.47
C GLN A 84 -3.17 8.43 4.66
N MET A 85 -2.72 7.19 4.45
CA MET A 85 -2.16 6.34 5.51
C MET A 85 -0.63 6.45 5.61
N LEU A 86 0.04 7.15 4.71
CA LEU A 86 1.50 7.24 4.70
C LEU A 86 2.06 7.81 6.00
N ASP A 87 1.46 8.89 6.51
CA ASP A 87 1.88 9.55 7.75
C ASP A 87 1.73 8.60 8.96
N LEU A 88 0.63 7.85 9.03
CA LEU A 88 0.43 6.82 10.05
C LEU A 88 1.55 5.77 10.01
N PHE A 89 1.95 5.30 8.82
CA PHE A 89 3.03 4.33 8.70
C PHE A 89 4.40 4.90 9.06
N PHE A 90 4.65 6.17 8.73
CA PHE A 90 5.87 6.86 9.17
C PHE A 90 5.96 6.93 10.69
N GLU A 91 4.90 7.39 11.36
CA GLU A 91 4.82 7.49 12.81
C GLU A 91 4.94 6.11 13.47
N LEU A 92 4.16 5.14 13.01
CA LEU A 92 4.17 3.79 13.58
C LEU A 92 5.56 3.13 13.47
N ARG A 93 6.19 3.23 12.30
CA ARG A 93 7.55 2.72 12.06
C ARG A 93 8.55 3.38 13.00
N ALA A 94 8.47 4.70 13.19
CA ALA A 94 9.40 5.47 14.01
C ALA A 94 9.22 5.16 15.52
N HIS A 95 7.99 5.11 16.00
CA HIS A 95 7.69 4.88 17.41
C HIS A 95 7.92 3.43 17.84
N LEU A 96 7.46 2.47 17.04
CA LEU A 96 7.59 1.04 17.38
C LEU A 96 8.92 0.44 16.93
N ARG A 97 9.68 1.14 16.07
CA ARG A 97 10.95 0.66 15.50
C ARG A 97 10.78 -0.70 14.83
N VAL A 98 9.76 -0.84 13.99
CA VAL A 98 9.44 -2.07 13.26
C VAL A 98 9.56 -1.85 11.76
N ASN A 99 9.76 -2.92 11.01
CA ASN A 99 9.47 -2.87 9.57
C ASN A 99 7.96 -2.91 9.38
N ILE A 100 7.45 -2.33 8.28
CA ILE A 100 6.04 -2.43 7.93
C ILE A 100 5.93 -3.02 6.53
N MET A 101 5.14 -4.07 6.39
CA MET A 101 4.69 -4.60 5.11
C MET A 101 3.21 -4.25 4.95
N ARG A 102 2.89 -3.43 3.96
CA ARG A 102 1.52 -3.07 3.58
C ARG A 102 1.18 -3.65 2.22
#